data_AF-A0A202E6L3-F1
#
_entry.id   AF-A0A202E6L3-F1
#
_cell.length_a   1.000
_cell.length_b   1.000
_cell.length_c   1.000
_cell.angle_alpha   90.00
_cell.angle_beta   90.00
_cell.angle_gamma   90.00
#
_symmetry.space_group_name_H-M   'P 1'
#
loop_
_entity.id
_entity.type
_entity.pdbx_description
1 polymer ?
#
loop_
_entity_poly.entity_id
_entity_poly.type
_entity_poly.pdbx_seq_one_letter_code
_entity_poly.pdbx_strand_id
1 'polypeptide(L)'
;MAVEVSERVREIARHRDLNESEIIQQAVEQGVEDLWRDVVVDQYVAGEIDREEARDELGPAFVGEIDKAKAAVESDVEWGLETGSS
;
A
#
# COMPACT_ATOMS: atom_id res chain seq x y z
N MET A 1 0.28 6.56 22.94
CA MET A 1 0.81 7.05 21.64
C MET A 1 2.34 7.04 21.64
N ALA A 2 3.07 8.15 21.88
CA ALA A 2 4.55 8.14 21.80
C ALA A 2 5.24 7.20 22.81
N VAL A 3 4.72 7.14 24.05
CA VAL A 3 5.24 6.23 25.10
C VAL A 3 5.10 4.77 24.68
N GLU A 4 4.00 4.38 24.04
CA GLU A 4 3.79 3.00 23.56
C GLU A 4 4.70 2.65 22.37
N VAL A 5 4.97 3.59 21.47
CA VAL A 5 5.84 3.33 20.30
C VAL A 5 7.28 3.18 20.76
N SER A 6 7.77 4.04 21.65
CA SER A 6 9.12 3.91 22.22
C SER A 6 9.28 2.63 23.03
N GLU A 7 8.25 2.20 23.78
CA GLU A 7 8.26 0.91 24.48
C GLU A 7 8.34 -0.28 23.52
N ARG A 8 7.56 -0.27 22.44
CA ARG A 8 7.60 -1.32 21.40
C ARG A 8 8.96 -1.36 20.70
N VAL A 9 9.54 -0.21 20.35
CA VAL A 9 10.89 -0.13 19.76
C VAL A 9 11.92 -0.76 20.69
N ARG A 10 11.89 -0.42 21.99
CA ARG A 10 12.81 -0.99 22.99
C ARG A 10 12.63 -2.49 23.16
N GLU A 11 11.40 -3.00 23.13
CA GLU A 11 11.11 -4.43 23.22
C GLU A 11 11.66 -5.20 22.00
N ILE A 12 11.47 -4.66 20.79
CA ILE A 12 11.97 -5.24 19.55
C ILE A 12 13.49 -5.23 19.52
N ALA A 13 14.11 -4.10 19.89
CA ALA A 13 15.56 -3.95 19.99
C ALA A 13 16.17 -5.02 20.91
N ARG A 14 15.57 -5.22 22.10
CA ARG A 14 15.98 -6.27 23.04
C ARG A 14 15.83 -7.68 22.47
N HIS A 15 14.76 -7.99 21.76
CA HIS A 15 14.52 -9.33 21.21
C HIS A 15 15.38 -9.65 19.99
N ARG A 16 15.78 -8.63 19.22
CA ARG A 16 16.55 -8.79 17.98
C ARG A 16 18.05 -8.54 18.15
N ASP A 17 18.49 -8.16 19.34
CA ASP A 17 19.88 -7.76 19.62
C ASP A 17 20.36 -6.63 18.69
N LEU A 18 19.47 -5.64 18.46
CA LEU A 18 19.71 -4.47 17.61
C LEU A 18 19.55 -3.18 18.42
N ASN A 19 20.12 -2.09 17.92
CA ASN A 19 19.92 -0.78 18.54
C ASN A 19 18.54 -0.20 18.22
N GLU A 20 17.96 0.57 19.15
CA GLU A 20 16.66 1.24 18.93
C GLU A 20 16.67 2.11 17.66
N SER A 21 17.81 2.74 17.32
CA SER A 21 17.98 3.53 16.09
C SER A 21 17.86 2.71 14.81
N GLU A 22 18.37 1.47 14.81
CA GLU A 22 18.27 0.57 13.65
C GLU A 22 16.82 0.11 13.45
N ILE A 23 16.11 -0.16 14.54
CA ILE A 23 14.68 -0.49 14.49
C ILE A 23 13.86 0.69 13.96
N ILE A 24 14.15 1.91 14.43
CA ILE A 24 13.46 3.12 13.94
C ILE A 24 13.74 3.34 12.46
N GLN A 25 15.00 3.20 12.02
CA GLN A 25 15.35 3.34 10.62
C GLN A 25 14.58 2.34 9.75
N GLN A 26 14.59 1.06 10.11
CA GLN A 26 13.84 0.02 9.37
C GLN A 26 12.33 0.33 9.34
N ALA A 27 11.76 0.77 10.46
CA ALA A 27 10.34 1.12 10.53
C ALA A 27 10.00 2.33 9.64
N VAL A 28 10.89 3.33 9.57
CA VAL A 28 10.72 4.49 8.70
C VAL A 28 10.88 4.10 7.24
N GLU A 29 11.91 3.32 6.89
CA GLU A 29 12.12 2.83 5.52
C GLU A 29 10.91 2.04 5.03
N GLN A 30 10.42 1.08 5.82
CA GLN A 30 9.24 0.30 5.48
C GLN A 30 7.99 1.17 5.38
N GLY A 31 7.80 2.09 6.34
CA GLY A 31 6.63 2.98 6.34
C GLY A 31 6.62 3.93 5.14
N VAL A 32 7.78 4.45 4.72
CA VAL A 32 7.89 5.29 3.52
C VAL A 32 7.64 4.48 2.27
N GLU A 33 8.15 3.24 2.18
CA GLU A 33 7.87 2.35 1.05
C GLU A 33 6.36 2.05 0.93
N ASP A 34 5.69 1.74 2.03
CA ASP A 34 4.25 1.47 2.03
C ASP A 34 3.44 2.71 1.62
N LEU A 35 3.80 3.89 2.14
CA LEU A 35 3.18 5.16 1.74
C LEU A 35 3.43 5.50 0.27
N TRP A 36 4.60 5.18 -0.27
CA TRP A 36 4.90 5.36 -1.69
C TRP A 36 4.03 4.46 -2.56
N ARG A 37 3.84 3.19 -2.15
CA ARG A 37 2.97 2.27 -2.88
C ARG A 37 1.54 2.80 -2.98
N ASP A 38 0.99 3.35 -1.89
CA ASP A 38 -0.34 3.95 -1.90
C ASP A 38 -0.44 5.10 -2.92
N VAL A 39 0.57 5.96 -2.99
CA VAL A 39 0.65 7.06 -3.96
C VAL A 39 0.66 6.56 -5.41
N VAL A 40 1.37 5.47 -5.70
CA VAL A 40 1.41 4.90 -7.06
C VAL A 40 0.09 4.20 -7.40
N VAL A 41 -0.52 3.51 -6.44
CA VAL A 41 -1.85 2.88 -6.61
C VAL A 41 -2.90 3.94 -6.97
N ASP A 42 -2.95 5.04 -6.22
CA ASP A 42 -3.91 6.11 -6.45
C ASP A 42 -3.75 6.71 -7.85
N GLN A 43 -2.52 7.01 -8.26
CA GLN A 43 -2.21 7.52 -9.61
C GLN A 43 -2.63 6.51 -10.70
N TYR A 44 -2.35 5.22 -10.49
CA TYR A 44 -2.69 4.19 -11.48
C TYR A 44 -4.20 4.00 -11.62
N VAL A 45 -4.92 3.94 -10.51
CA VAL A 45 -6.38 3.79 -10.51
C VAL A 45 -7.06 5.02 -11.14
N ALA A 46 -6.54 6.22 -10.85
CA ALA A 46 -6.98 7.48 -11.45
C ALA A 46 -6.63 7.60 -12.94
N GLY A 47 -5.77 6.73 -13.47
CA GLY A 47 -5.29 6.77 -14.86
C GLY A 47 -4.29 7.88 -15.13
N GLU A 48 -3.64 8.39 -14.10
CA GLU A 48 -2.59 9.42 -14.19
C GLU A 48 -1.26 8.83 -14.67
N ILE A 49 -1.00 7.56 -14.33
CA ILE A 49 0.11 6.77 -14.87
C ILE A 49 -0.43 5.54 -15.60
N ASP A 50 0.33 5.06 -16.58
CA ASP A 50 -0.03 3.85 -17.30
C ASP A 50 0.39 2.57 -16.56
N ARG A 51 0.00 1.44 -17.14
CA ARG A 51 0.22 0.12 -16.53
C ARG A 51 1.69 -0.29 -16.54
N GLU A 52 2.48 0.15 -17.51
CA GLU A 52 3.92 -0.12 -17.55
C GLU A 52 4.63 0.69 -16.47
N GLU A 53 4.31 1.97 -16.33
CA GLU A 53 4.83 2.83 -15.26
C GLU A 53 4.50 2.27 -13.87
N ALA A 54 3.26 1.84 -13.64
CA ALA A 54 2.87 1.21 -12.37
C ALA A 54 3.61 -0.12 -12.12
N ARG A 55 3.98 -0.85 -13.18
CA ARG A 55 4.73 -2.13 -13.06
C ARG A 55 6.18 -1.93 -12.70
N ASP A 56 6.78 -0.86 -13.20
CA ASP A 56 8.17 -0.53 -12.87
C ASP A 56 8.30 -0.13 -11.39
N GLU A 57 7.29 0.57 -10.85
CA GLU A 57 7.27 1.00 -9.45
C GLU A 57 6.82 -0.09 -8.47
N LEU A 58 5.74 -0.84 -8.79
CA LEU A 58 5.09 -1.78 -7.85
C LEU A 58 5.37 -3.26 -8.16
N GLY A 59 5.90 -3.54 -9.34
CA GLY A 59 6.09 -4.90 -9.85
C GLY A 59 4.83 -5.50 -10.50
N PRO A 60 5.00 -6.48 -11.40
CA PRO A 60 3.93 -7.00 -12.23
C PRO A 60 2.88 -7.82 -11.46
N ALA A 61 3.26 -8.44 -10.35
CA ALA A 61 2.34 -9.21 -9.52
C ALA A 61 1.33 -8.29 -8.84
N PHE A 62 1.81 -7.22 -8.21
CA PHE A 62 0.99 -6.28 -7.46
C PHE A 62 0.04 -5.50 -8.38
N VAL A 63 0.53 -5.02 -9.53
CA VAL A 63 -0.32 -4.39 -10.55
C VAL A 63 -1.43 -5.33 -11.02
N GLY A 64 -1.13 -6.62 -11.17
CA GLY A 64 -2.14 -7.62 -11.51
C GLY A 64 -3.21 -7.84 -10.44
N GLU A 65 -2.94 -7.55 -9.17
CA GLU A 65 -3.94 -7.57 -8.10
C GLU A 65 -4.81 -6.31 -8.14
N ILE A 66 -4.21 -5.14 -8.37
CA ILE A 66 -4.95 -3.88 -8.56
C ILE A 66 -5.90 -3.99 -9.76
N ASP A 67 -5.43 -4.54 -10.90
CA ASP A 67 -6.24 -4.77 -12.10
C ASP A 67 -7.51 -5.57 -11.78
N LYS A 68 -7.37 -6.66 -11.00
CA LYS A 68 -8.49 -7.51 -10.59
C LYS A 68 -9.44 -6.78 -9.65
N ALA A 69 -8.91 -6.03 -8.69
CA ALA A 69 -9.71 -5.25 -7.75
C ALA A 69 -10.52 -4.17 -8.49
N LYS A 70 -9.87 -3.44 -9.40
CA LYS A 70 -10.52 -2.42 -10.24
C LYS A 70 -11.65 -3.01 -11.08
N ALA A 71 -11.40 -4.12 -11.78
CA ALA A 71 -12.42 -4.78 -12.60
C ALA A 71 -13.63 -5.28 -11.78
N ALA A 72 -13.40 -5.76 -10.56
CA ALA A 72 -14.48 -6.17 -9.66
C ALA A 72 -15.35 -4.98 -9.25
N VAL A 73 -14.74 -3.84 -8.89
CA VAL A 73 -15.45 -2.61 -8.53
C VAL A 73 -16.22 -2.03 -9.74
N GLU A 74 -15.60 -2.01 -10.92
CA GLU A 74 -16.26 -1.55 -12.15
C GLU A 74 -17.48 -2.39 -12.49
N SER A 75 -17.36 -3.72 -12.34
CA SER A 75 -18.50 -4.64 -12.50
C SER A 75 -19.61 -4.27 -11.50
N ASP A 76 -19.32 -4.18 -10.21
CA ASP A 76 -20.33 -3.86 -9.18
C ASP A 76 -21.06 -2.52 -9.47
N VAL A 77 -20.34 -1.50 -9.97
CA VAL A 77 -20.93 -0.23 -10.38
C VAL A 77 -21.87 -0.41 -11.58
N GLU A 78 -21.46 -1.16 -12.60
CA GLU A 78 -22.30 -1.46 -13.78
C GLU A 78 -23.61 -2.15 -13.38
N TRP A 79 -23.53 -3.18 -12.53
CA TRP A 79 -24.69 -3.89 -11.99
C TRP A 79 -25.65 -2.96 -11.23
N GLY A 80 -25.13 -1.99 -10.47
CA GLY A 80 -25.93 -0.99 -9.75
C GLY A 80 -26.65 -0.02 -10.68
N LEU A 81 -26.03 0.34 -11.82
CA LEU A 81 -26.62 1.23 -12.81
C LEU A 81 -27.70 0.55 -13.67
N GLU A 82 -27.52 -0.74 -14.00
CA GLU A 82 -28.52 -1.51 -14.75
C GLU A 82 -29.81 -1.78 -13.94
N THR A 83 -29.68 -2.00 -12.62
CA THR A 83 -30.80 -2.33 -11.75
C THR A 83 -31.51 -1.10 -11.15
N GLY A 84 -30.88 0.08 -11.18
CA GLY A 84 -31.43 1.35 -10.69
C GLY A 84 -32.28 2.16 -11.68
N SER A 85 -32.42 1.70 -12.94
CA SER A 85 -33.24 2.36 -13.99
C SER A 85 -34.65 1.78 -14.18
N SER A 86 -35.17 0.99 -13.24
CA SER A 86 -36.57 0.49 -13.27
C SER A 86 -37.52 1.32 -12.41
#